data_AF-A0A931R9Y0-F1
#
_entry.id   AF-A0A931R9Y0-F1
#
_cell.length_a   1.000
_cell.length_b   1.000
_cell.length_c   1.000
_cell.angle_alpha   90.00
_cell.angle_beta   90.00
_cell.angle_gamma   90.00
#
_symmetry.space_group_name_H-M   'P 1'
#
loop_
_entity.id
_entity.type
_entity.pdbx_description
1 polymer ?
#
loop_
_entity_poly.entity_id
_entity_poly.type
_entity_poly.pdbx_seq_one_letter_code
_entity_poly.pdbx_strand_id
1 'polypeptide(L)'
;MKLTRRDFIKASVATGGLLMAGLPLAERATNAMALLKAKPAGPATGEWVSTACQGCTQWCAIQIFVQNGRAVRVRGNPLSKTNGGYVCPRGHLIPQQTY
;
A
#
# COMPACT_ATOMS: atom_id res chain seq x y z
N MET A 1 -31.73 20.30 27.24
CA MET A 1 -32.72 19.53 26.45
C MET A 1 -33.06 18.27 27.22
N LYS A 2 -34.34 18.02 27.55
CA LYS A 2 -34.75 16.74 28.17
C LYS A 2 -34.95 15.72 27.05
N LEU A 3 -34.13 14.67 27.03
CA LEU A 3 -34.24 13.63 26.02
C LEU A 3 -35.50 12.80 26.30
N THR A 4 -36.52 12.90 25.44
CA THR A 4 -37.73 12.08 25.59
C THR A 4 -37.52 10.71 24.92
N ARG A 5 -38.21 9.67 25.39
CA ARG A 5 -38.17 8.34 24.77
C ARG A 5 -38.46 8.38 23.27
N ARG A 6 -39.34 9.28 22.84
CA ARG A 6 -39.71 9.45 21.43
C ARG A 6 -38.58 10.06 20.61
N ASP A 7 -37.84 11.02 21.16
CA ASP A 7 -36.69 11.63 20.48
C ASP A 7 -35.53 10.64 20.38
N PHE A 8 -35.33 9.81 21.40
CA PHE A 8 -34.34 8.72 21.37
C PHE A 8 -34.63 7.71 20.25
N ILE A 9 -35.88 7.27 20.12
CA ILE A 9 -36.29 6.33 19.07
C ILE A 9 -36.09 6.95 17.67
N LYS A 10 -36.50 8.21 17.48
CA LYS A 10 -36.30 8.93 16.21
C LYS A 10 -34.83 9.05 15.83
N ALA A 11 -33.97 9.41 16.78
CA ALA A 11 -32.54 9.51 16.56
C ALA A 11 -31.92 8.14 16.22
N SER A 12 -32.35 7.07 16.90
CA SER A 12 -31.83 5.72 16.66
C SER A 12 -32.19 5.20 15.28
N VAL A 13 -33.44 5.42 14.83
CA VAL A 13 -33.90 5.04 13.49
C VAL A 13 -33.18 5.84 12.42
N ALA A 14 -32.98 7.14 12.62
CA ALA A 14 -32.25 7.99 11.67
C ALA A 14 -30.79 7.53 11.52
N THR A 15 -30.07 7.32 12.62
CA THR A 15 -28.68 6.86 12.60
C THR A 15 -28.56 5.46 11.99
N GLY A 16 -29.45 4.54 12.37
CA GLY A 16 -29.46 3.18 11.80
C GLY A 16 -29.75 3.16 10.30
N GLY A 17 -30.73 3.95 9.84
CA GLY A 17 -31.07 4.06 8.43
C GLY A 17 -29.93 4.62 7.58
N LEU A 18 -29.23 5.63 8.09
CA LEU A 18 -28.09 6.22 7.40
C LEU A 18 -26.89 5.25 7.29
N LEU A 19 -26.64 4.44 8.33
CA LEU A 19 -25.62 3.39 8.30
C LEU A 19 -25.94 2.30 7.27
N MET A 20 -27.21 1.86 7.22
CA MET A 20 -27.66 0.84 6.25
C MET A 20 -27.62 1.33 4.80
N ALA A 21 -27.83 2.62 4.59
CA ALA A 21 -27.75 3.24 3.27
C ALA A 21 -26.29 3.51 2.81
N GLY A 22 -25.30 3.22 3.66
CA GLY A 22 -23.88 3.41 3.33
C GLY A 22 -23.48 4.88 3.17
N LEU A 23 -24.28 5.82 3.68
CA LEU A 23 -23.92 7.23 3.63
C LEU A 23 -22.76 7.48 4.62
N PRO A 24 -21.70 8.19 4.19
CA PRO A 24 -20.59 8.52 5.08
C PRO A 24 -21.05 9.56 6.10
N LEU A 25 -21.41 9.10 7.31
CA LEU A 25 -21.90 9.95 8.40
C LEU A 25 -20.79 10.62 9.22
N ALA A 26 -19.56 10.12 9.09
CA ALA A 26 -18.42 10.64 9.80
C ALA A 26 -17.43 11.27 8.82
N GLU A 27 -16.87 12.41 9.19
CA GLU A 27 -15.63 12.89 8.58
C GLU A 27 -14.56 11.79 8.70
N ARG A 28 -13.72 11.70 7.67
CA ARG A 28 -12.71 10.65 7.55
C ARG A 28 -11.74 10.76 8.73
N ALA A 29 -11.85 9.84 9.68
CA ALA A 29 -11.01 9.84 10.88
C ALA A 29 -9.51 9.66 10.57
N THR A 30 -9.19 8.99 9.45
CA THR A 30 -7.80 8.76 9.03
C THR A 30 -7.67 8.78 7.50
N ASN A 31 -6.45 9.06 7.03
CA ASN A 31 -6.09 8.99 5.61
C ASN A 31 -6.27 7.58 5.01
N ALA A 32 -6.32 6.53 5.83
CA ALA A 32 -6.61 5.17 5.39
C ALA A 32 -8.06 5.00 4.92
N MET A 33 -8.99 5.83 5.42
CA MET A 33 -10.40 5.86 5.04
C MET A 33 -10.69 6.83 3.88
N ALA A 34 -9.65 7.41 3.27
CA ALA A 34 -9.81 8.23 2.08
C ALA A 34 -10.13 7.33 0.89
N LEU A 35 -11.20 7.66 0.15
CA LEU A 35 -11.43 7.08 -1.15
C LEU A 35 -10.36 7.66 -2.09
N LEU A 36 -9.30 6.90 -2.33
CA LEU A 36 -8.30 7.29 -3.32
C LEU A 36 -8.92 7.23 -4.71
N LYS A 37 -8.78 8.31 -5.47
CA LYS A 37 -9.08 8.30 -6.90
C LYS A 37 -8.21 7.23 -7.55
N ALA A 38 -8.82 6.27 -8.25
CA ALA A 38 -8.11 5.23 -8.94
C ALA A 38 -7.08 5.87 -9.89
N LYS A 39 -5.79 5.51 -9.73
CA LYS A 39 -4.79 5.89 -10.72
C LYS A 39 -5.05 5.10 -12.00
N PRO A 40 -4.91 5.71 -13.18
CA PRO A 40 -5.06 5.01 -14.45
C PRO A 40 -4.08 3.83 -14.48
N ALA A 41 -4.59 2.65 -14.84
CA ALA A 41 -3.77 1.47 -15.04
C ALA A 41 -2.93 1.69 -16.30
N GLY A 42 -1.62 1.72 -16.15
CA GLY A 42 -0.67 1.85 -17.25
C GLY A 42 0.61 1.10 -16.92
N PRO A 43 1.45 0.79 -17.93
CA PRO A 43 2.76 0.21 -17.68
C PRO A 43 3.53 1.11 -16.73
N ALA A 44 4.02 0.50 -15.66
CA ALA A 44 4.78 1.16 -14.62
C ALA A 44 6.01 1.84 -15.27
N THR A 45 6.06 3.17 -15.27
CA THR A 45 7.20 3.94 -15.82
C THR A 45 8.30 4.02 -14.77
N GLY A 46 9.51 3.60 -15.10
CA GLY A 46 10.64 3.59 -14.17
C GLY A 46 11.87 2.93 -14.79
N GLU A 47 12.94 2.90 -14.03
CA GLU A 47 14.23 2.34 -14.45
C GLU A 47 14.60 1.13 -13.59
N TRP A 48 15.21 0.12 -14.21
CA TRP A 48 15.83 -1.00 -13.50
C TRP A 48 17.29 -0.67 -13.20
N VAL A 49 17.58 -0.35 -11.94
CA VAL A 49 18.94 -0.05 -11.47
C VAL A 49 19.56 -1.32 -10.90
N SER A 50 20.74 -1.70 -11.38
CA SER A 50 21.46 -2.88 -10.88
C SER A 50 22.22 -2.55 -9.60
N THR A 51 22.12 -3.42 -8.59
CA THR A 51 22.77 -3.25 -7.27
C THR A 51 22.98 -4.59 -6.56
N ALA A 52 23.56 -4.58 -5.37
CA ALA A 52 23.76 -5.74 -4.52
C ALA A 52 22.82 -5.73 -3.30
N CYS A 53 22.19 -6.88 -3.03
CA CYS A 53 21.25 -7.07 -1.93
C CYS A 53 21.95 -7.06 -0.56
N GLN A 54 21.56 -6.13 0.32
CA GLN A 54 22.07 -6.01 1.70
C GLN A 54 21.27 -6.80 2.74
N GLY A 55 20.39 -7.70 2.29
CA GLY A 55 19.48 -8.40 3.19
C GLY A 55 20.15 -9.48 4.06
N CYS A 56 21.32 -10.00 3.66
CA CYS A 56 22.10 -11.02 4.37
C CYS A 56 23.58 -10.97 3.91
N THR A 57 24.40 -11.92 4.36
CA THR A 57 25.84 -12.00 4.06
C THR A 57 26.18 -12.51 2.66
N GLN A 58 25.20 -12.81 1.80
CA GLN A 58 25.44 -13.35 0.45
C GLN A 58 25.62 -12.26 -0.63
N TRP A 59 25.14 -11.04 -0.39
CA TRP A 59 25.30 -9.90 -1.33
C TRP A 59 24.82 -10.18 -2.76
N CYS A 60 23.65 -10.82 -2.91
CA CYS A 60 23.13 -11.23 -4.22
C CYS A 60 23.01 -10.06 -5.21
N ALA A 61 23.39 -10.26 -6.47
CA ALA A 61 23.18 -9.28 -7.54
C ALA A 61 21.69 -9.18 -7.90
N ILE A 62 21.12 -7.99 -7.70
CA ILE A 62 19.70 -7.69 -7.89
C ILE A 62 19.51 -6.48 -8.80
N GLN A 63 18.27 -6.26 -9.22
CA GLN A 63 17.82 -5.03 -9.87
C GLN A 63 16.64 -4.46 -9.10
N ILE A 64 16.70 -3.16 -8.83
CA ILE A 64 15.64 -2.41 -8.17
C ILE A 64 14.93 -1.59 -9.22
N PHE A 65 13.61 -1.69 -9.25
CA PHE A 65 12.78 -0.83 -10.07
C PHE A 65 12.54 0.48 -9.34
N VAL A 66 13.02 1.57 -9.93
CA VAL A 66 12.92 2.93 -9.38
C VAL A 66 11.84 3.69 -10.15
N GLN A 67 10.82 4.15 -9.43
CA GLN A 67 9.75 4.99 -9.95
C GLN A 67 9.69 6.29 -9.16
N ASN A 68 9.71 7.44 -9.86
CA ASN A 68 9.63 8.76 -9.23
C ASN A 68 10.64 8.94 -8.08
N GLY A 69 11.88 8.47 -8.28
CA GLY A 69 12.95 8.53 -7.27
C GLY A 69 12.80 7.54 -6.10
N ARG A 70 11.82 6.64 -6.13
CA ARG A 70 11.61 5.63 -5.08
C ARG A 70 11.83 4.22 -5.63
N ALA A 71 12.55 3.40 -4.87
CA ALA A 71 12.50 1.95 -5.08
C ALA A 71 11.05 1.49 -4.89
N VAL A 72 10.52 0.62 -5.74
CA VAL A 72 9.15 0.09 -5.58
C VAL A 72 9.08 -1.43 -5.71
N ARG A 73 10.06 -2.04 -6.38
CA ARG A 73 10.11 -3.47 -6.61
C ARG A 73 11.55 -3.94 -6.74
N VAL A 74 11.80 -5.18 -6.33
CA VAL A 74 13.10 -5.85 -6.49
C VAL A 74 12.93 -7.11 -7.33
N ARG A 75 13.90 -7.40 -8.19
CA ARG A 75 14.08 -8.68 -8.87
C ARG A 75 15.55 -9.10 -8.83
N GLY A 76 15.86 -10.37 -9.11
CA GLY A 76 17.25 -10.78 -9.31
C GLY A 76 17.80 -10.24 -10.64
N ASN A 77 19.10 -9.99 -10.71
CA ASN A 77 19.73 -9.55 -11.95
C ASN A 77 19.77 -10.73 -12.95
N PRO A 78 19.11 -10.65 -14.12
CA PRO A 78 19.09 -11.74 -15.09
C PRO A 78 20.47 -12.15 -15.62
N LEU A 79 21.44 -11.24 -15.58
CA LEU A 79 22.81 -11.48 -16.02
C LEU A 79 23.68 -12.13 -14.94
N SER A 80 23.17 -12.29 -13.73
CA SER A 80 23.94 -12.83 -12.63
C SER A 80 24.00 -14.35 -12.68
N LYS A 81 25.22 -14.86 -12.73
CA LYS A 81 25.52 -16.31 -12.69
C LYS A 81 25.31 -16.93 -11.31
N THR A 82 25.31 -16.11 -10.25
CA THR A 82 25.23 -16.59 -8.86
C THR A 82 23.81 -16.93 -8.43
N ASN A 83 22.83 -16.09 -8.79
CA ASN A 83 21.42 -16.27 -8.44
C ASN A 83 20.51 -16.51 -9.64
N GLY A 84 21.02 -16.51 -10.88
CA GLY A 84 20.27 -16.84 -12.08
C GLY A 84 19.05 -15.95 -12.33
N GLY A 85 19.08 -14.70 -11.89
CA GLY A 85 17.94 -13.79 -12.00
C GLY A 85 16.87 -13.92 -10.90
N TYR A 86 17.07 -14.79 -9.91
CA TYR A 86 16.14 -14.97 -8.79
C TYR A 86 16.53 -14.14 -7.56
N VAL A 87 15.56 -13.86 -6.70
CA VAL A 87 15.77 -13.18 -5.43
C VAL A 87 14.90 -13.83 -4.34
N CYS A 88 15.43 -13.95 -3.13
CA CYS A 88 14.73 -14.55 -2.00
C CYS A 88 13.69 -13.58 -1.39
N PRO A 89 12.78 -14.06 -0.53
CA PRO A 89 11.77 -13.20 0.11
C PRO A 89 12.37 -12.01 0.86
N ARG A 90 13.53 -12.18 1.50
CA ARG A 90 14.25 -11.09 2.17
C ARG A 90 14.63 -9.96 1.22
N GLY A 91 15.11 -10.30 0.02
CA GLY A 91 15.46 -9.30 -0.99
C GLY A 91 14.24 -8.57 -1.54
N HIS A 92 13.08 -9.24 -1.63
CA HIS A 92 11.82 -8.59 -2.00
C HIS A 92 11.32 -7.59 -0.95
N LEU A 93 11.74 -7.72 0.31
CA LEU A 93 11.32 -6.86 1.43
C LEU A 93 12.22 -5.63 1.65
N ILE A 94 13.32 -5.48 0.90
CA ILE A 94 14.23 -4.33 1.01
C ILE A 94 13.51 -2.97 0.87
N PRO A 95 12.57 -2.80 -0.09
CA PRO A 95 11.66 -1.66 -0.13
C PRO A 95 11.13 -1.25 1.25
N GLN A 96 10.43 -2.15 1.94
CA GLN A 96 9.81 -1.90 3.24
C GLN A 96 10.81 -1.73 4.40
N GLN A 97 12.09 -2.04 4.21
CA GLN A 97 13.13 -1.73 5.19
C GLN A 97 13.66 -0.31 5.05
N THR A 98 13.50 0.29 3.87
CA THR A 98 14.01 1.63 3.56
C THR A 98 13.02 2.72 3.94
N TYR A 99 11.73 2.41 3.92
CA TYR A 99 10.59 3.29 4.22
C TYR A 99 9.46 2.49 4.86
#